data_AF-A0A1D8FVN1-F1
#
_entry.id   AF-A0A1D8FVN1-F1
#
_cell.length_a   1.000
_cell.length_b   1.000
_cell.length_c   1.000
_cell.angle_alpha   90.00
_cell.angle_beta   90.00
_cell.angle_gamma   90.00
#
_symmetry.space_group_name_H-M   'P 1'
#
loop_
_entity.id
_entity.type
_entity.pdbx_description
1 polymer ?
#
loop_
_entity_poly.entity_id
_entity_poly.type
_entity_poly.pdbx_seq_one_letter_code
_entity_poly.pdbx_strand_id
1 'polypeptide(L)'
;MAWLVLGYLISYIPYVMLLKTLVLEMSGAAAGPVDGLVLLPAAALGQLAVMPLLLVLSGWWRYARPGGPAPGRGEAALPPYGPVLAAGFFASLVVGTTTLAFTFTGTSVLLVLLLMRGGVLAISPLVDKVRGRHVTRSAWAALLCSLAAVLVALGGVRDHHLALPALLCLGVYLVGYVARFDLMSRVAKTGSHATDRRYFAVEHAAAPVFLVLLLAAGALAGHPALRTGFTSFLATPHAWTAAAVGVAYEVLFVFGTLIYLDRRALTWCVPANRCASLVSGLAAAYALHHLAGTPTPTGGELLALVLVVAAVAALSAPALAGLRAPAGRTGQVVFVCGNNTSRSPLAEHIARHEAARRKAAGRAGAPRFTSAGLHVAPAARRHRDPMSPYARAALESLGVHSARRRARCHRARPLTADLCRRSAVVYCMTGAQRDEVLALAPGTAARVLCLDPHGDIPNPAGQPPEVYLDCARRIRTAIRRRLLDAGGGGLHGGTPEAA
;
A
#
# COMPACT_ATOMS: atom_id res chain seq x y z
N MET A 1 -0.34 -13.41 4.06
CA MET A 1 -0.56 -12.78 2.74
C MET A 1 -1.29 -13.69 1.75
N ALA A 2 -0.81 -14.90 1.45
CA ALA A 2 -1.47 -15.81 0.50
C ALA A 2 -2.95 -16.10 0.84
N TRP A 3 -3.25 -16.37 2.12
CA TRP A 3 -4.63 -16.49 2.61
C TRP A 3 -5.51 -15.26 2.32
N LEU A 4 -4.98 -14.04 2.50
CA LEU A 4 -5.75 -12.81 2.23
C LEU A 4 -6.06 -12.66 0.75
N VAL A 5 -5.11 -13.01 -0.12
CA VAL A 5 -5.29 -13.00 -1.57
C VAL A 5 -6.32 -14.05 -2.00
N LEU A 6 -6.27 -15.26 -1.41
CA LEU A 6 -7.27 -16.30 -1.64
C LEU A 6 -8.66 -15.90 -1.15
N GLY A 7 -8.76 -15.33 0.06
CA GLY A 7 -10.02 -14.81 0.60
C GLY A 7 -10.60 -13.69 -0.25
N TYR A 8 -9.75 -12.76 -0.73
CA TYR A 8 -10.16 -11.74 -1.70
C TYR A 8 -10.67 -12.37 -3.00
N LEU A 9 -9.99 -13.38 -3.54
CA LEU A 9 -10.41 -14.09 -4.76
C LEU A 9 -11.79 -14.73 -4.58
N ILE A 10 -11.97 -15.53 -3.52
CA ILE A 10 -13.21 -16.26 -3.26
C ILE A 10 -14.37 -15.29 -3.00
N SER A 11 -14.15 -14.23 -2.23
CA SER A 11 -15.19 -13.24 -1.91
C SER A 11 -15.59 -12.35 -3.10
N TYR A 12 -14.71 -12.17 -4.09
CA TYR A 12 -14.99 -11.32 -5.26
C TYR A 12 -16.00 -11.97 -6.22
N ILE A 13 -15.97 -13.29 -6.36
CA ILE A 13 -16.85 -14.05 -7.27
C ILE A 13 -18.34 -13.81 -6.95
N PRO A 14 -18.84 -14.05 -5.73
CA PRO A 14 -20.26 -13.85 -5.41
C PRO A 14 -20.67 -12.38 -5.53
N TYR A 15 -19.80 -11.44 -5.20
CA TYR A 15 -20.06 -10.01 -5.39
C TYR A 15 -20.37 -9.68 -6.86
N VAL A 16 -19.53 -10.13 -7.80
CA VAL A 16 -19.74 -9.88 -9.24
C VAL A 16 -20.98 -10.60 -9.75
N MET A 17 -21.16 -11.86 -9.35
CA MET A 17 -22.29 -12.67 -9.81
C MET A 17 -23.62 -12.08 -9.36
N LEU A 18 -23.75 -11.72 -8.08
CA LEU A 18 -24.96 -11.08 -7.54
C LEU A 18 -25.26 -9.76 -8.24
N LEU A 19 -24.24 -8.92 -8.45
CA LEU A 19 -24.43 -7.63 -9.09
C LEU A 19 -24.86 -7.77 -10.57
N LYS A 20 -24.24 -8.67 -11.33
CA LYS A 20 -24.59 -8.86 -12.74
C LYS A 20 -25.91 -9.58 -12.94
N THR A 21 -26.23 -10.58 -12.12
CA THR A 21 -27.56 -11.23 -12.16
C THR A 21 -28.66 -10.23 -11.88
N LEU A 22 -28.50 -9.39 -10.84
CA LEU A 22 -29.44 -8.31 -10.53
C LEU A 22 -29.64 -7.34 -11.71
N VAL A 23 -28.55 -6.88 -12.33
CA VAL A 23 -28.62 -5.98 -13.49
C VAL A 23 -29.34 -6.65 -14.67
N LEU A 24 -29.11 -7.95 -14.91
CA LEU A 24 -29.77 -8.71 -15.99
C LEU A 24 -31.26 -8.88 -15.73
N GLU A 25 -31.65 -9.26 -14.50
CA GLU A 25 -33.05 -9.41 -14.10
C GLU A 25 -33.83 -8.10 -14.28
N MET A 26 -33.23 -6.99 -13.86
CA MET A 26 -33.86 -5.68 -13.96
C MET A 26 -33.89 -5.12 -15.40
N SER A 27 -33.02 -5.64 -16.30
CA SER A 27 -32.96 -5.24 -17.71
C SER A 27 -33.83 -6.12 -18.64
N GLY A 28 -34.73 -6.95 -18.08
CA GLY A 28 -35.61 -7.84 -18.84
C GLY A 28 -36.54 -7.10 -19.84
N ALA A 29 -37.01 -7.84 -20.85
CA ALA A 29 -37.56 -7.37 -22.15
C ALA A 29 -38.70 -6.31 -22.14
N ALA A 30 -39.26 -5.91 -21.00
CA ALA A 30 -40.32 -4.90 -20.87
C ALA A 30 -39.88 -3.63 -20.12
N ALA A 31 -38.70 -3.60 -19.49
CA ALA A 31 -38.18 -2.47 -18.75
C ALA A 31 -36.92 -1.94 -19.46
N GLY A 32 -36.85 -0.63 -19.69
CA GLY A 32 -35.70 0.02 -20.33
C GLY A 32 -34.37 -0.16 -19.56
N PRO A 33 -33.25 0.39 -20.07
CA PRO A 33 -31.94 0.27 -19.42
C PRO A 33 -31.99 0.76 -17.97
N VAL A 34 -31.53 -0.09 -17.05
CA VAL A 34 -31.53 0.19 -15.61
C VAL A 34 -30.52 1.29 -15.30
N ASP A 35 -30.97 2.39 -14.70
CA ASP A 35 -30.06 3.38 -14.14
C ASP A 35 -29.39 2.80 -12.89
N GLY A 36 -28.11 2.44 -13.02
CA GLY A 36 -27.30 1.86 -11.96
C GLY A 36 -27.25 2.68 -10.68
N LEU A 37 -27.53 4.00 -10.75
CA LEU A 37 -27.62 4.86 -9.58
C LEU A 37 -28.82 4.52 -8.68
N VAL A 38 -29.87 3.88 -9.21
CA VAL A 38 -31.03 3.41 -8.41
C VAL A 38 -30.61 2.30 -7.43
N LEU A 39 -29.64 1.47 -7.81
CA LEU A 39 -29.17 0.33 -7.02
C LEU A 39 -28.23 0.73 -5.87
N LEU A 40 -27.49 1.83 -6.04
CA LEU A 40 -26.41 2.22 -5.13
C LEU A 40 -26.88 2.47 -3.67
N PRO A 41 -28.02 3.12 -3.40
CA PRO A 41 -28.49 3.31 -2.02
C PRO A 41 -28.69 2.00 -1.26
N ALA A 42 -29.37 1.01 -1.86
CA ALA A 42 -29.60 -0.29 -1.23
C ALA A 42 -28.27 -1.03 -0.96
N ALA A 43 -27.35 -1.03 -1.93
CA ALA A 43 -26.01 -1.60 -1.75
C ALA A 43 -25.21 -0.90 -0.65
N ALA A 44 -25.22 0.44 -0.61
CA ALA A 44 -24.53 1.21 0.42
C ALA A 44 -25.10 0.96 1.82
N LEU A 45 -26.44 0.82 1.93
CA LEU A 45 -27.11 0.48 3.19
C LEU A 45 -26.77 -0.95 3.64
N GLY A 46 -26.74 -1.92 2.72
CA GLY A 46 -26.32 -3.29 3.02
C GLY A 46 -24.89 -3.36 3.55
N GLN A 47 -23.97 -2.60 2.93
CA GLN A 47 -22.61 -2.47 3.42
C GLN A 47 -22.55 -1.82 4.81
N LEU A 48 -23.27 -0.71 5.00
CA LEU A 48 -23.35 0.01 6.28
C LEU A 48 -23.92 -0.85 7.42
N ALA A 49 -24.87 -1.74 7.11
CA ALA A 49 -25.49 -2.63 8.09
C ALA A 49 -24.53 -3.73 8.59
N VAL A 50 -23.70 -4.28 7.70
CA VAL A 50 -22.79 -5.39 8.03
C VAL A 50 -21.45 -4.91 8.59
N MET A 51 -21.00 -3.70 8.24
CA MET A 51 -19.73 -3.15 8.73
C MET A 51 -19.56 -3.22 10.26
N PRO A 52 -20.53 -2.75 11.09
CA PRO A 52 -20.39 -2.80 12.54
C PRO A 52 -20.25 -4.23 13.06
N LEU A 53 -20.99 -5.18 12.47
CA LEU A 53 -20.93 -6.60 12.84
C LEU A 53 -19.52 -7.16 12.61
N LEU A 54 -18.89 -6.89 11.46
CA LEU A 54 -17.52 -7.34 11.19
C LEU A 54 -16.49 -6.71 12.13
N LEU A 55 -16.64 -5.43 12.47
CA LEU A 55 -15.78 -4.77 13.45
C LEU A 55 -15.96 -5.35 14.87
N VAL A 56 -17.19 -5.70 15.25
CA VAL A 56 -17.51 -6.37 16.53
C VAL A 56 -16.94 -7.77 16.58
N LEU A 57 -17.19 -8.61 15.57
CA LEU A 57 -16.72 -9.99 15.49
C LEU A 57 -15.18 -10.08 15.48
N SER A 58 -14.51 -9.16 14.79
CA SER A 58 -13.03 -9.09 14.81
C SER A 58 -12.46 -8.52 16.11
N GLY A 59 -13.28 -7.86 16.93
CA GLY A 59 -12.85 -7.11 18.11
C GLY A 59 -12.04 -5.85 17.78
N TRP A 60 -11.93 -5.47 16.49
CA TRP A 60 -11.05 -4.38 16.06
C TRP A 60 -11.65 -2.99 16.28
N TRP A 61 -12.94 -2.89 16.58
CA TRP A 61 -13.58 -1.65 17.03
C TRP A 61 -12.84 -1.00 18.20
N ARG A 62 -12.15 -1.80 19.05
CA ARG A 62 -11.36 -1.31 20.18
C ARG A 62 -10.23 -0.37 19.76
N TYR A 63 -9.68 -0.56 18.56
CA TYR A 63 -8.60 0.29 18.01
C TYR A 63 -9.12 1.62 17.46
N ALA A 64 -10.40 1.72 17.14
CA ALA A 64 -11.04 2.94 16.66
C ALA A 64 -11.46 3.90 17.80
N ARG A 65 -11.46 3.45 19.06
CA ARG A 65 -11.87 4.30 20.19
C ARG A 65 -10.77 5.29 20.62
N PRO A 66 -11.12 6.50 21.07
CA PRO A 66 -10.22 7.35 21.84
C PRO A 66 -9.73 6.57 23.07
N GLY A 67 -8.41 6.42 23.23
CA GLY A 67 -7.83 5.57 24.29
C GLY A 67 -7.79 4.07 23.99
N GLY A 68 -8.00 3.66 22.73
CA GLY A 68 -7.79 2.27 22.29
C GLY A 68 -6.37 1.73 22.57
N PRO A 69 -6.12 0.43 22.30
CA PRO A 69 -4.88 -0.24 22.68
C PRO A 69 -3.65 0.58 22.31
N ALA A 70 -2.88 0.95 23.34
CA ALA A 70 -1.71 1.78 23.16
C ALA A 70 -0.66 1.01 22.33
N PRO A 71 0.04 1.70 21.42
CA PRO A 71 1.17 1.12 20.72
C PRO A 71 2.24 0.72 21.74
N GLY A 72 2.98 -0.36 21.45
CA GLY A 72 4.01 -0.88 22.36
C GLY A 72 5.09 0.17 22.69
N ARG A 73 5.82 0.00 23.80
CA ARG A 73 6.92 0.91 24.18
C ARG A 73 7.96 1.02 23.04
N GLY A 74 7.92 2.12 22.31
CA GLY A 74 8.81 2.38 21.17
C GLY A 74 8.15 2.34 19.78
N GLU A 75 6.86 2.02 19.71
CA GLU A 75 6.06 2.08 18.49
C GLU A 75 5.53 3.49 18.20
N ALA A 76 4.92 3.66 17.02
CA ALA A 76 4.48 4.96 16.51
C ALA A 76 3.32 5.45 17.35
N ALA A 77 3.16 6.78 17.47
CA ALA A 77 1.88 7.31 17.91
C ALA A 77 0.78 6.81 16.95
N LEU A 78 -0.39 6.50 17.52
CA LEU A 78 -1.54 6.08 16.74
C LEU A 78 -1.89 7.14 15.68
N PRO A 79 -2.30 6.73 14.48
CA PRO A 79 -2.60 7.67 13.40
C PRO A 79 -3.73 8.63 13.82
N PRO A 80 -3.60 9.93 13.50
CA PRO A 80 -4.65 10.90 13.75
C PRO A 80 -5.90 10.54 12.94
N TYR A 81 -7.09 10.82 13.47
CA TYR A 81 -8.34 10.46 12.81
C TYR A 81 -8.54 11.17 11.47
N GLY A 82 -8.18 12.45 11.36
CA GLY A 82 -8.42 13.27 10.15
C GLY A 82 -7.94 12.61 8.84
N PRO A 83 -6.64 12.29 8.70
CA PRO A 83 -6.12 11.62 7.51
C PRO A 83 -6.74 10.24 7.24
N VAL A 84 -7.13 9.50 8.27
CA VAL A 84 -7.75 8.17 8.12
C VAL A 84 -9.22 8.30 7.69
N LEU A 85 -9.95 9.29 8.21
CA LEU A 85 -11.29 9.64 7.75
C LEU A 85 -11.27 10.11 6.29
N ALA A 86 -10.29 10.92 5.90
CA ALA A 86 -10.08 11.29 4.51
C ALA A 86 -9.81 10.06 3.63
N ALA A 87 -9.04 9.08 4.10
CA ALA A 87 -8.85 7.83 3.38
C ALA A 87 -10.16 7.03 3.25
N GLY A 88 -11.00 7.03 4.29
CA GLY A 88 -12.36 6.47 4.26
C GLY A 88 -13.26 7.14 3.22
N PHE A 89 -13.19 8.47 3.09
CA PHE A 89 -13.89 9.20 2.02
C PHE A 89 -13.42 8.76 0.63
N PHE A 90 -12.12 8.68 0.37
CA PHE A 90 -11.64 8.20 -0.93
C PHE A 90 -11.95 6.72 -1.18
N ALA A 91 -12.00 5.91 -0.12
CA ALA A 91 -12.44 4.53 -0.20
C ALA A 91 -13.93 4.42 -0.57
N SER A 92 -14.80 5.30 -0.05
CA SER A 92 -16.21 5.33 -0.43
C SER A 92 -16.41 5.62 -1.92
N LEU A 93 -15.61 6.55 -2.49
CA LEU A 93 -15.60 6.82 -3.93
C LEU A 93 -15.24 5.57 -4.73
N VAL A 94 -14.21 4.84 -4.30
CA VAL A 94 -13.81 3.57 -4.93
C VAL A 94 -14.93 2.53 -4.85
N VAL A 95 -15.61 2.40 -3.71
CA VAL A 95 -16.70 1.42 -3.56
C VAL A 95 -17.89 1.76 -4.46
N GLY A 96 -18.36 3.00 -4.40
CA GLY A 96 -19.50 3.46 -5.19
C GLY A 96 -19.25 3.34 -6.69
N THR A 97 -18.10 3.81 -7.16
CA THR A 97 -17.72 3.70 -8.59
C THR A 97 -17.45 2.28 -9.04
N THR A 98 -16.95 1.39 -8.18
CA THR A 98 -16.80 -0.03 -8.53
C THR A 98 -18.16 -0.70 -8.74
N THR A 99 -19.12 -0.41 -7.87
CA THR A 99 -20.48 -0.95 -7.99
C THR A 99 -21.17 -0.40 -9.23
N LEU A 100 -21.10 0.93 -9.43
CA LEU A 100 -21.68 1.60 -10.59
C LEU A 100 -21.04 1.16 -11.93
N ALA A 101 -19.75 0.87 -11.95
CA ALA A 101 -19.10 0.47 -13.20
C ALA A 101 -19.65 -0.86 -13.74
N PHE A 102 -20.08 -1.78 -12.87
CA PHE A 102 -20.67 -3.05 -13.30
C PHE A 102 -22.13 -2.92 -13.75
N THR A 103 -22.81 -1.82 -13.47
CA THR A 103 -24.21 -1.61 -13.88
C THR A 103 -24.34 -1.02 -15.28
N PHE A 104 -23.24 -0.55 -15.90
CA PHE A 104 -23.30 -0.06 -17.28
C PHE A 104 -23.71 -1.18 -18.25
N THR A 105 -24.83 -0.97 -18.94
CA THR A 105 -25.37 -1.88 -19.95
C THR A 105 -24.41 -2.01 -21.13
N GLY A 106 -24.36 -3.18 -21.78
CA GLY A 106 -23.48 -3.42 -22.92
C GLY A 106 -21.99 -3.57 -22.57
N THR A 107 -21.62 -3.52 -21.28
CA THR A 107 -20.25 -3.78 -20.82
C THR A 107 -20.11 -5.17 -20.21
N SER A 108 -19.10 -5.91 -20.66
CA SER A 108 -18.76 -7.19 -20.05
C SER A 108 -18.14 -6.98 -18.66
N VAL A 109 -18.23 -8.00 -17.80
CA VAL A 109 -17.54 -8.03 -16.50
C VAL A 109 -16.04 -7.81 -16.68
N LEU A 110 -15.45 -8.46 -17.68
CA LEU A 110 -14.02 -8.45 -17.89
C LEU A 110 -13.54 -7.09 -18.41
N LEU A 111 -14.29 -6.44 -19.31
CA LEU A 111 -14.01 -5.09 -19.80
C LEU A 111 -13.93 -4.07 -18.65
N VAL A 112 -14.95 -4.05 -17.78
CA VAL A 112 -14.99 -3.16 -16.62
C VAL A 112 -13.78 -3.40 -15.71
N LEU A 113 -13.49 -4.66 -15.41
CA LEU A 113 -12.32 -5.02 -14.59
C LEU A 113 -10.99 -4.61 -15.24
N LEU A 114 -10.83 -4.81 -16.54
CA LEU A 114 -9.60 -4.44 -17.25
C LEU A 114 -9.39 -2.93 -17.20
N LEU A 115 -10.43 -2.15 -17.42
CA LEU A 115 -10.36 -0.69 -17.38
C LEU A 115 -10.03 -0.19 -15.98
N MET A 116 -10.72 -0.70 -14.95
CA MET A 116 -10.51 -0.29 -13.56
C MET A 116 -9.18 -0.78 -12.98
N ARG A 117 -8.78 -2.03 -13.24
CA ARG A 117 -7.56 -2.61 -12.68
C ARG A 117 -6.34 -2.16 -13.47
N GLY A 118 -6.42 -2.15 -14.80
CA GLY A 118 -5.40 -1.61 -15.70
C GLY A 118 -5.19 -0.11 -15.50
N GLY A 119 -6.26 0.67 -15.29
CA GLY A 119 -6.16 2.10 -15.00
C GLY A 119 -5.36 2.42 -13.73
N VAL A 120 -5.55 1.64 -12.65
CA VAL A 120 -4.76 1.81 -11.41
C VAL A 120 -3.28 1.48 -11.63
N LEU A 121 -2.99 0.48 -12.47
CA LEU A 121 -1.61 0.12 -12.81
C LEU A 121 -0.96 1.16 -13.73
N ALA A 122 -1.72 1.75 -14.65
CA ALA A 122 -1.24 2.80 -15.55
C ALA A 122 -1.01 4.14 -14.83
N ILE A 123 -1.88 4.52 -13.89
CA ILE A 123 -1.74 5.82 -13.21
C ILE A 123 -0.57 5.85 -12.20
N SER A 124 -0.18 4.69 -11.65
CA SER A 124 0.85 4.63 -10.60
C SER A 124 2.22 5.19 -11.04
N PRO A 125 2.83 4.77 -12.17
CA PRO A 125 4.09 5.33 -12.63
C PRO A 125 4.01 6.82 -12.99
N LEU A 126 2.86 7.26 -13.54
CA LEU A 126 2.63 8.67 -13.91
C LEU A 126 2.60 9.56 -12.67
N VAL A 127 1.86 9.17 -11.63
CA VAL A 127 1.79 9.89 -10.36
C VAL A 127 3.16 9.93 -9.67
N ASP A 128 3.90 8.83 -9.67
CA ASP A 128 5.25 8.81 -9.10
C ASP A 128 6.19 9.77 -9.85
N LYS A 129 6.11 9.83 -11.19
CA LYS A 129 6.90 10.77 -11.99
C LYS A 129 6.55 12.23 -11.72
N VAL A 130 5.26 12.58 -11.67
CA VAL A 130 4.77 13.94 -11.35
C VAL A 130 5.25 14.39 -9.97
N ARG A 131 5.36 13.45 -9.03
CA ARG A 131 5.84 13.70 -7.66
C ARG A 131 7.37 13.69 -7.53
N GLY A 132 8.10 13.65 -8.64
CA GLY A 132 9.58 13.65 -8.64
C GLY A 132 10.21 12.36 -8.10
N ARG A 133 9.45 11.26 -7.99
CA ARG A 133 9.99 9.96 -7.56
C ARG A 133 10.66 9.25 -8.72
N HIS A 134 11.64 8.42 -8.41
CA HIS A 134 12.33 7.61 -9.41
C HIS A 134 11.45 6.43 -9.87
N VAL A 135 11.15 6.38 -11.17
CA VAL A 135 10.35 5.32 -11.78
C VAL A 135 11.28 4.25 -12.37
N THR A 136 11.09 3.00 -11.95
CA THR A 136 11.92 1.87 -12.41
C THR A 136 11.60 1.45 -13.86
N ARG A 137 12.55 0.78 -14.55
CA ARG A 137 12.31 0.25 -15.91
C ARG A 137 11.14 -0.74 -15.95
N SER A 138 10.99 -1.56 -14.91
CA SER A 138 9.84 -2.47 -14.74
C SER A 138 8.51 -1.73 -14.65
N ALA A 139 8.48 -0.55 -14.02
CA ALA A 139 7.27 0.26 -13.94
C ALA A 139 6.87 0.87 -15.30
N TRP A 140 7.85 1.24 -16.14
CA TRP A 140 7.60 1.65 -17.53
C TRP A 140 7.06 0.51 -18.40
N ALA A 141 7.63 -0.69 -18.28
CA ALA A 141 7.10 -1.87 -18.97
C ALA A 141 5.66 -2.17 -18.55
N ALA A 142 5.36 -2.09 -17.24
CA ALA A 142 4.01 -2.27 -16.73
C ALA A 142 3.03 -1.21 -17.22
N LEU A 143 3.47 0.05 -17.32
CA LEU A 143 2.66 1.14 -17.91
C LEU A 143 2.31 0.81 -19.35
N LEU A 144 3.29 0.44 -20.18
CA LEU A 144 3.07 0.10 -21.59
C LEU A 144 2.09 -1.07 -21.74
N CYS A 145 2.28 -2.15 -20.99
CA CYS A 145 1.36 -3.29 -20.99
C CYS A 145 -0.04 -2.91 -20.52
N SER A 146 -0.17 -2.04 -19.50
CA SER A 146 -1.48 -1.60 -19.00
C SER A 146 -2.20 -0.69 -20.00
N LEU A 147 -1.49 0.21 -20.68
CA LEU A 147 -2.04 1.04 -21.74
C LEU A 147 -2.46 0.20 -22.95
N ALA A 148 -1.63 -0.76 -23.37
CA ALA A 148 -1.98 -1.69 -24.44
C ALA A 148 -3.22 -2.52 -24.08
N ALA A 149 -3.33 -3.01 -22.84
CA ALA A 149 -4.50 -3.73 -22.37
C ALA A 149 -5.77 -2.88 -22.44
N VAL A 150 -5.71 -1.63 -22.00
CA VAL A 150 -6.84 -0.69 -22.07
C VAL A 150 -7.23 -0.41 -23.53
N LEU A 151 -6.27 -0.19 -24.42
CA LEU A 151 -6.54 0.04 -25.85
C LEU A 151 -7.19 -1.18 -26.51
N VAL A 152 -6.69 -2.39 -26.24
CA VAL A 152 -7.29 -3.63 -26.76
C VAL A 152 -8.70 -3.82 -26.22
N ALA A 153 -8.92 -3.55 -24.93
CA ALA A 153 -10.23 -3.66 -24.32
C ALA A 153 -11.23 -2.65 -24.90
N LEU A 154 -10.80 -1.40 -25.13
CA LEU A 154 -11.62 -0.35 -25.74
C LEU A 154 -11.89 -0.60 -27.22
N GLY A 155 -10.94 -1.19 -27.97
CA GLY A 155 -11.13 -1.53 -29.38
C GLY A 155 -12.23 -2.56 -29.64
N GLY A 156 -12.67 -3.30 -28.61
CA GLY A 156 -13.81 -4.21 -28.68
C GLY A 156 -15.18 -3.55 -28.41
N VAL A 157 -15.22 -2.29 -27.98
CA VAL A 157 -16.47 -1.59 -27.62
C VAL A 157 -17.14 -1.03 -28.87
N ARG A 158 -18.35 -1.49 -29.18
CA ARG A 158 -19.10 -1.07 -30.38
C ARG A 158 -19.96 0.19 -30.13
N ASP A 159 -20.37 0.45 -28.89
CA ASP A 159 -21.26 1.57 -28.52
C ASP A 159 -20.52 2.73 -27.85
N HIS A 160 -20.40 3.86 -28.57
CA HIS A 160 -19.64 5.04 -28.12
C HIS A 160 -20.44 5.96 -27.17
N HIS A 161 -21.77 5.82 -27.10
CA HIS A 161 -22.63 6.63 -26.22
C HIS A 161 -22.44 6.33 -24.72
N LEU A 162 -21.86 5.17 -24.37
CA LEU A 162 -21.53 4.76 -23.00
C LEU A 162 -20.24 5.42 -22.48
N ALA A 163 -19.47 6.10 -23.34
CA ALA A 163 -18.11 6.52 -23.02
C ALA A 163 -18.06 7.56 -21.89
N LEU A 164 -18.88 8.61 -21.90
CA LEU A 164 -18.69 9.73 -20.98
C LEU A 164 -19.01 9.38 -19.50
N PRO A 165 -20.17 8.80 -19.15
CA PRO A 165 -20.44 8.39 -17.76
C PRO A 165 -19.46 7.32 -17.26
N ALA A 166 -19.07 6.37 -18.11
CA ALA A 166 -18.09 5.34 -17.77
C ALA A 166 -16.69 5.94 -17.54
N LEU A 167 -16.26 6.91 -18.35
CA LEU A 167 -15.00 7.61 -18.18
C LEU A 167 -14.98 8.47 -16.91
N LEU A 168 -16.08 9.17 -16.60
CA LEU A 168 -16.20 9.92 -15.35
C LEU A 168 -16.15 9.00 -14.13
N CYS A 169 -16.89 7.88 -14.19
CA CYS A 169 -16.87 6.84 -13.15
C CYS A 169 -15.45 6.27 -12.95
N LEU A 170 -14.74 5.98 -14.05
CA LEU A 170 -13.34 5.56 -14.00
C LEU A 170 -12.43 6.64 -13.41
N GLY A 171 -12.61 7.90 -13.80
CA GLY A 171 -11.83 9.04 -13.30
C GLY A 171 -11.94 9.18 -11.77
N VAL A 172 -13.17 9.19 -11.24
CA VAL A 172 -13.43 9.26 -9.80
C VAL A 172 -12.81 8.05 -9.09
N TYR A 173 -12.95 6.86 -9.65
CA TYR A 173 -12.34 5.64 -9.14
C TYR A 173 -10.81 5.73 -9.05
N LEU A 174 -10.14 6.24 -10.09
CA LEU A 174 -8.68 6.39 -10.11
C LEU A 174 -8.20 7.43 -9.12
N VAL A 175 -8.88 8.58 -9.03
CA VAL A 175 -8.61 9.62 -8.01
C VAL A 175 -8.74 9.03 -6.61
N GLY A 176 -9.81 8.27 -6.36
CA GLY A 176 -10.04 7.58 -5.10
C GLY A 176 -8.87 6.69 -4.70
N TYR A 177 -8.37 5.85 -5.62
CA TYR A 177 -7.22 5.00 -5.34
C TYR A 177 -5.92 5.78 -5.10
N VAL A 178 -5.63 6.80 -5.91
CA VAL A 178 -4.40 7.60 -5.78
C VAL A 178 -4.36 8.28 -4.41
N ALA A 179 -5.46 8.94 -4.02
CA ALA A 179 -5.53 9.65 -2.74
C ALA A 179 -5.54 8.68 -1.55
N ARG A 180 -6.31 7.58 -1.64
CA ARG A 180 -6.35 6.55 -0.59
C ARG A 180 -4.97 5.93 -0.35
N PHE A 181 -4.24 5.55 -1.40
CA PHE A 181 -2.91 4.95 -1.26
C PHE A 181 -1.85 5.93 -0.77
N ASP A 182 -1.96 7.20 -1.14
CA ASP A 182 -1.07 8.23 -0.61
C ASP A 182 -1.25 8.40 0.89
N LEU A 183 -2.49 8.52 1.36
CA LEU A 183 -2.80 8.62 2.79
C LEU A 183 -2.35 7.36 3.53
N MET A 184 -2.72 6.17 3.04
CA MET A 184 -2.33 4.89 3.63
C MET A 184 -0.80 4.76 3.78
N SER A 185 -0.03 5.20 2.78
CA SER A 185 1.44 5.14 2.81
C SER A 185 2.08 6.13 3.79
N ARG A 186 1.37 7.20 4.16
CA ARG A 186 1.83 8.21 5.12
C ARG A 186 1.50 7.84 6.56
N VAL A 187 0.31 7.28 6.80
CA VAL A 187 -0.23 7.09 8.17
C VAL A 187 -0.32 5.63 8.63
N ALA A 188 -0.11 4.67 7.74
CA ALA A 188 -0.17 3.23 8.05
C ALA A 188 1.02 2.48 7.43
N LYS A 189 0.95 1.14 7.39
CA LYS A 189 2.01 0.25 6.88
C LYS A 189 3.31 0.35 7.67
N THR A 190 3.20 0.69 8.95
CA THR A 190 4.35 0.83 9.87
C THR A 190 4.82 -0.54 10.40
N GLY A 191 3.99 -1.57 10.26
CA GLY A 191 4.23 -2.91 10.81
C GLY A 191 3.84 -3.03 12.29
N SER A 192 3.35 -1.95 12.92
CA SER A 192 2.71 -2.02 14.25
C SER A 192 1.26 -2.45 14.10
N HIS A 193 0.90 -3.51 14.82
CA HIS A 193 -0.48 -4.00 14.86
C HIS A 193 -1.47 -2.94 15.36
N ALA A 194 -1.07 -2.08 16.30
CA ALA A 194 -1.95 -1.05 16.84
C ALA A 194 -2.27 0.03 15.81
N THR A 195 -1.26 0.49 15.08
CA THR A 195 -1.41 1.49 14.01
C THR A 195 -2.22 0.95 12.84
N ASP A 196 -1.87 -0.24 12.33
CA ASP A 196 -2.50 -0.77 11.13
C ASP A 196 -3.96 -1.20 11.41
N ARG A 197 -4.26 -1.74 12.60
CA ARG A 197 -5.65 -2.06 13.01
C ARG A 197 -6.49 -0.81 13.26
N ARG A 198 -5.92 0.27 13.81
CA ARG A 198 -6.63 1.54 13.96
C ARG A 198 -6.93 2.17 12.60
N TYR A 199 -5.96 2.19 11.70
CA TYR A 199 -6.18 2.66 10.34
C TYR A 199 -7.32 1.87 9.70
N PHE A 200 -7.22 0.54 9.74
CA PHE A 200 -8.24 -0.34 9.19
C PHE A 200 -9.61 -0.04 9.78
N ALA A 201 -9.77 -0.08 11.11
CA ALA A 201 -11.07 0.05 11.75
C ALA A 201 -11.74 1.41 11.46
N VAL A 202 -10.97 2.50 11.41
CA VAL A 202 -11.50 3.84 11.13
C VAL A 202 -11.82 4.01 9.64
N GLU A 203 -10.95 3.57 8.73
CA GLU A 203 -11.23 3.62 7.28
C GLU A 203 -12.44 2.75 6.92
N HIS A 204 -12.49 1.55 7.51
CA HIS A 204 -13.55 0.56 7.34
C HIS A 204 -14.91 1.07 7.82
N ALA A 205 -14.96 1.78 8.95
CA ALA A 205 -16.19 2.40 9.42
C ALA A 205 -16.59 3.64 8.60
N ALA A 206 -15.61 4.46 8.21
CA ALA A 206 -15.86 5.72 7.52
C ALA A 206 -16.36 5.52 6.08
N ALA A 207 -15.84 4.52 5.36
CA ALA A 207 -16.15 4.30 3.95
C ALA A 207 -17.66 4.12 3.65
N PRO A 208 -18.40 3.19 4.28
CA PRO A 208 -19.83 3.03 4.02
C PRO A 208 -20.65 4.24 4.49
N VAL A 209 -20.25 4.90 5.59
CA VAL A 209 -20.91 6.12 6.07
C VAL A 209 -20.79 7.24 5.03
N PHE A 210 -19.58 7.51 4.53
CA PHE A 210 -19.39 8.52 3.49
C PHE A 210 -20.10 8.14 2.19
N LEU A 211 -20.17 6.85 1.84
CA LEU A 211 -20.89 6.41 0.65
C LEU A 211 -22.38 6.75 0.75
N VAL A 212 -23.04 6.38 1.86
CA VAL A 212 -24.45 6.70 2.09
C VAL A 212 -24.68 8.21 2.11
N LEU A 213 -23.82 8.99 2.78
CA LEU A 213 -23.92 10.45 2.84
C LEU A 213 -23.80 11.11 1.46
N LEU A 214 -22.87 10.65 0.63
CA LEU A 214 -22.68 11.18 -0.73
C LEU A 214 -23.89 10.88 -1.62
N LEU A 215 -24.42 9.65 -1.55
CA LEU A 215 -25.61 9.26 -2.31
C LEU A 215 -26.85 10.03 -1.83
N ALA A 216 -27.02 10.19 -0.52
CA ALA A 216 -28.12 10.94 0.07
C ALA A 216 -28.04 12.42 -0.31
N ALA A 217 -26.85 13.02 -0.29
CA ALA A 217 -26.63 14.38 -0.75
C ALA A 217 -27.02 14.55 -2.23
N GLY A 218 -26.66 13.59 -3.09
CA GLY A 218 -27.09 13.58 -4.49
C GLY A 218 -28.61 13.46 -4.67
N ALA A 219 -29.28 12.64 -3.85
CA ALA A 219 -30.74 12.54 -3.85
C ALA A 219 -31.42 13.85 -3.40
N LEU A 220 -30.92 14.47 -2.33
CA LEU A 220 -31.41 15.76 -1.81
C LEU A 220 -31.15 16.91 -2.80
N ALA A 221 -30.06 16.85 -3.56
CA ALA A 221 -29.77 17.78 -4.65
C ALA A 221 -30.66 17.57 -5.89
N GLY A 222 -31.60 16.62 -5.86
CA GLY A 222 -32.60 16.42 -6.89
C GLY A 222 -32.28 15.34 -7.93
N HIS A 223 -31.23 14.54 -7.75
CA HIS A 223 -30.91 13.48 -8.72
C HIS A 223 -32.01 12.40 -8.72
N PRO A 224 -32.73 12.18 -9.84
CA PRO A 224 -33.95 11.37 -9.86
C PRO A 224 -33.69 9.91 -9.50
N ALA A 225 -32.66 9.29 -10.07
CA ALA A 225 -32.33 7.89 -9.80
C ALA A 225 -31.93 7.61 -8.34
N LEU A 226 -31.16 8.51 -7.72
CA LEU A 226 -30.80 8.38 -6.31
C LEU A 226 -32.02 8.57 -5.40
N ARG A 227 -32.93 9.50 -5.74
CA ARG A 227 -34.21 9.65 -5.01
C ARG A 227 -35.04 8.39 -5.08
N THR A 228 -35.22 7.82 -6.28
CA THR A 228 -35.90 6.53 -6.48
C THR A 228 -35.21 5.43 -5.65
N GLY A 229 -33.88 5.39 -5.68
CA GLY A 229 -33.07 4.43 -4.93
C GLY A 229 -33.27 4.48 -3.41
N PHE A 230 -33.47 5.66 -2.82
CA PHE A 230 -33.75 5.83 -1.38
C PHE A 230 -35.24 5.72 -1.01
N THR A 231 -36.16 5.67 -1.98
CA THR A 231 -37.60 5.71 -1.72
C THR A 231 -38.31 4.47 -2.24
N SER A 232 -38.80 4.51 -3.48
CA SER A 232 -39.60 3.42 -4.07
C SER A 232 -38.80 2.15 -4.31
N PHE A 233 -37.51 2.25 -4.66
CA PHE A 233 -36.70 1.06 -4.94
C PHE A 233 -36.53 0.18 -3.70
N LEU A 234 -36.36 0.77 -2.49
CA LEU A 234 -36.15 0.02 -1.25
C LEU A 234 -37.35 -0.88 -0.88
N ALA A 235 -38.54 -0.59 -1.40
CA ALA A 235 -39.72 -1.41 -1.22
C ALA A 235 -39.81 -2.61 -2.18
N THR A 236 -38.89 -2.70 -3.16
CA THR A 236 -38.90 -3.78 -4.16
C THR A 236 -38.12 -5.02 -3.68
N PRO A 237 -38.45 -6.23 -4.17
CA PRO A 237 -37.67 -7.43 -3.88
C PRO A 237 -36.20 -7.32 -4.29
N HIS A 238 -35.93 -6.61 -5.40
CA HIS A 238 -34.58 -6.35 -5.90
C HIS A 238 -33.72 -5.48 -4.95
N ALA A 239 -34.32 -4.77 -3.99
CA ALA A 239 -33.56 -4.05 -2.97
C ALA A 239 -32.79 -4.99 -2.05
N TRP A 240 -33.32 -6.19 -1.76
CA TRP A 240 -32.64 -7.17 -0.91
C TRP A 240 -31.40 -7.76 -1.58
N THR A 241 -31.49 -8.05 -2.88
CA THR A 241 -30.34 -8.50 -3.67
C THR A 241 -29.32 -7.38 -3.84
N ALA A 242 -29.75 -6.13 -4.05
CA ALA A 242 -28.87 -4.97 -4.06
C ALA A 242 -28.16 -4.77 -2.70
N ALA A 243 -28.86 -4.91 -1.58
CA ALA A 243 -28.26 -4.89 -0.26
C ALA A 243 -27.25 -6.03 -0.08
N ALA A 244 -27.55 -7.25 -0.55
CA ALA A 244 -26.64 -8.38 -0.53
C ALA A 244 -25.37 -8.13 -1.36
N VAL A 245 -25.44 -7.39 -2.47
CA VAL A 245 -24.25 -6.91 -3.20
C VAL A 245 -23.36 -6.06 -2.29
N GLY A 246 -23.96 -5.16 -1.50
CA GLY A 246 -23.27 -4.36 -0.49
C GLY A 246 -22.59 -5.21 0.58
N VAL A 247 -23.29 -6.23 1.08
CA VAL A 247 -22.75 -7.20 2.05
C VAL A 247 -21.56 -7.96 1.46
N ALA A 248 -21.67 -8.43 0.21
CA ALA A 248 -20.57 -9.12 -0.47
C ALA A 248 -19.36 -8.19 -0.69
N TYR A 249 -19.61 -6.92 -1.05
CA TYR A 249 -18.55 -5.91 -1.15
C TYR A 249 -17.87 -5.68 0.21
N GLU A 250 -18.63 -5.70 1.30
CA GLU A 250 -18.07 -5.46 2.63
C GLU A 250 -17.03 -6.52 3.02
N VAL A 251 -17.32 -7.79 2.75
CA VAL A 251 -16.36 -8.89 2.93
C VAL A 251 -15.13 -8.67 2.04
N LEU A 252 -15.35 -8.25 0.79
CA LEU A 252 -14.29 -7.95 -0.15
C LEU A 252 -13.39 -6.79 0.33
N PHE A 253 -14.00 -5.76 0.93
CA PHE A 253 -13.32 -4.60 1.46
C PHE A 253 -12.33 -5.00 2.56
N VAL A 254 -12.73 -5.93 3.45
CA VAL A 254 -11.86 -6.45 4.52
C VAL A 254 -10.58 -7.05 3.92
N PHE A 255 -10.70 -8.04 3.03
CA PHE A 255 -9.54 -8.69 2.44
C PHE A 255 -8.70 -7.72 1.61
N GLY A 256 -9.35 -6.86 0.81
CA GLY A 256 -8.66 -5.90 -0.06
C GLY A 256 -7.82 -4.90 0.73
N THR A 257 -8.39 -4.35 1.80
CA THR A 257 -7.70 -3.38 2.66
C THR A 257 -6.57 -4.03 3.45
N LEU A 258 -6.77 -5.24 3.98
CA LEU A 258 -5.71 -5.99 4.65
C LEU A 258 -4.56 -6.35 3.70
N ILE A 259 -4.85 -6.63 2.44
CA ILE A 259 -3.82 -6.82 1.41
C ILE A 259 -2.98 -5.53 1.26
N TYR A 260 -3.63 -4.37 1.23
CA TYR A 260 -2.93 -3.09 1.10
C TYR A 260 -2.17 -2.66 2.35
N LEU A 261 -2.64 -3.06 3.53
CA LEU A 261 -1.98 -2.79 4.81
C LEU A 261 -0.79 -3.69 5.10
N ASP A 262 -0.51 -4.71 4.26
CA ASP A 262 0.72 -5.49 4.40
C ASP A 262 1.94 -4.54 4.38
N ARG A 263 2.91 -4.81 5.26
CA ARG A 263 4.12 -4.00 5.45
C ARG A 263 4.96 -3.84 4.18
N ARG A 264 4.78 -4.72 3.19
CA ARG A 264 5.47 -4.65 1.89
C ARG A 264 5.03 -3.42 1.10
N ALA A 265 5.86 -3.01 0.15
CA ALA A 265 5.55 -1.89 -0.73
C ALA A 265 4.24 -2.10 -1.50
N LEU A 266 3.55 -1.02 -1.84
CA LEU A 266 2.35 -1.07 -2.67
C LEU A 266 2.63 -1.65 -4.07
N THR A 267 3.87 -1.54 -4.56
CA THR A 267 4.34 -2.22 -5.79
C THR A 267 4.21 -3.75 -5.73
N TRP A 268 4.07 -4.33 -4.52
CA TRP A 268 3.76 -5.75 -4.34
C TRP A 268 2.27 -5.97 -4.04
N CYS A 269 1.70 -5.17 -3.13
CA CYS A 269 0.33 -5.35 -2.64
C CYS A 269 -0.72 -5.07 -3.70
N VAL A 270 -0.52 -4.02 -4.50
CA VAL A 270 -1.45 -3.64 -5.58
C VAL A 270 -1.50 -4.75 -6.63
N PRO A 271 -0.40 -5.22 -7.23
CA PRO A 271 -0.47 -6.30 -8.22
C PRO A 271 -1.11 -7.58 -7.68
N ALA A 272 -0.80 -7.99 -6.43
CA ALA A 272 -1.43 -9.16 -5.82
C ALA A 272 -2.96 -9.04 -5.73
N ASN A 273 -3.47 -7.87 -5.30
CA ASN A 273 -4.90 -7.59 -5.26
C ASN A 273 -5.53 -7.58 -6.67
N ARG A 274 -4.88 -6.91 -7.64
CA ARG A 274 -5.41 -6.78 -9.01
C ARG A 274 -5.48 -8.14 -9.71
N CYS A 275 -4.44 -8.97 -9.59
CA CYS A 275 -4.45 -10.34 -10.11
C CYS A 275 -5.60 -11.15 -9.54
N ALA A 276 -5.79 -11.13 -8.21
CA ALA A 276 -6.90 -11.84 -7.59
C ALA A 276 -8.26 -11.38 -8.13
N SER A 277 -8.50 -10.07 -8.26
CA SER A 277 -9.77 -9.58 -8.85
C SER A 277 -9.96 -9.97 -10.31
N LEU A 278 -8.90 -10.01 -11.13
CA LEU A 278 -8.99 -10.36 -12.54
C LEU A 278 -9.30 -11.84 -12.74
N VAL A 279 -8.62 -12.71 -11.99
CA VAL A 279 -8.89 -14.16 -11.99
C VAL A 279 -10.32 -14.43 -11.51
N SER A 280 -10.74 -13.74 -10.43
CA SER A 280 -12.12 -13.86 -9.93
C SER A 280 -13.15 -13.38 -10.94
N GLY A 281 -12.86 -12.28 -11.64
CA GLY A 281 -13.72 -11.76 -12.70
C GLY A 281 -13.87 -12.68 -13.89
N LEU A 282 -12.78 -13.33 -14.30
CA LEU A 282 -12.80 -14.34 -15.35
C LEU A 282 -13.66 -15.55 -14.90
N ALA A 283 -13.43 -16.05 -13.68
CA ALA A 283 -14.22 -17.13 -13.11
C ALA A 283 -15.71 -16.77 -13.01
N ALA A 284 -16.03 -15.57 -12.55
CA ALA A 284 -17.41 -15.07 -12.46
C ALA A 284 -18.06 -14.91 -13.85
N ALA A 285 -17.31 -14.46 -14.86
CA ALA A 285 -17.82 -14.34 -16.23
C ALA A 285 -18.18 -15.70 -16.84
N TYR A 286 -17.33 -16.72 -16.66
CA TYR A 286 -17.67 -18.08 -17.11
C TYR A 286 -18.78 -18.71 -16.27
N ALA A 287 -18.82 -18.47 -14.97
CA ALA A 287 -19.92 -18.93 -14.12
C ALA A 287 -21.27 -18.32 -14.56
N LEU A 288 -21.29 -17.01 -14.88
CA LEU A 288 -22.48 -16.34 -15.42
C LEU A 288 -22.89 -16.88 -16.80
N HIS A 289 -21.93 -17.23 -17.65
CA HIS A 289 -22.23 -17.90 -18.92
C HIS A 289 -22.95 -19.24 -18.70
N HIS A 290 -22.44 -20.07 -17.80
CA HIS A 290 -23.03 -21.39 -17.52
C HIS A 290 -24.37 -21.32 -16.77
N LEU A 291 -24.54 -20.35 -15.86
CA LEU A 291 -25.72 -20.26 -15.00
C LEU A 291 -26.82 -19.37 -15.56
N ALA A 292 -26.47 -18.33 -16.32
CA ALA A 292 -27.39 -17.29 -16.78
C ALA A 292 -27.32 -17.06 -18.31
N GLY A 293 -26.57 -17.87 -19.06
CA GLY A 293 -26.51 -17.81 -20.52
C GLY A 293 -25.84 -16.54 -21.09
N THR A 294 -25.10 -15.78 -20.28
CA THR A 294 -24.44 -14.55 -20.75
C THR A 294 -23.34 -14.84 -21.76
N PRO A 295 -23.01 -13.93 -22.71
CA PRO A 295 -21.90 -14.14 -23.63
C PRO A 295 -20.57 -14.39 -22.92
N THR A 296 -19.74 -15.29 -23.48
CA THR A 296 -18.38 -15.52 -22.99
C THR A 296 -17.50 -14.30 -23.23
N PRO A 297 -16.43 -14.10 -22.43
CA PRO A 297 -15.44 -13.05 -22.69
C PRO A 297 -14.86 -13.11 -24.11
N THR A 298 -14.64 -11.95 -24.72
CA THR A 298 -14.14 -11.86 -26.10
C THR A 298 -12.64 -12.15 -26.19
N GLY A 299 -12.15 -12.53 -27.37
CA GLY A 299 -10.72 -12.72 -27.59
C GLY A 299 -9.88 -11.48 -27.30
N GLY A 300 -10.41 -10.28 -27.56
CA GLY A 300 -9.79 -9.01 -27.19
C GLY A 300 -9.68 -8.83 -25.67
N GLU A 301 -10.73 -9.16 -24.92
CA GLU A 301 -10.70 -9.09 -23.45
C GLU A 301 -9.73 -10.12 -22.84
N LEU A 302 -9.65 -11.32 -23.40
CA LEU A 302 -8.67 -12.32 -22.98
C LEU A 302 -7.23 -11.87 -23.27
N LEU A 303 -6.98 -11.27 -24.44
CA LEU A 303 -5.67 -10.67 -24.76
C LEU A 303 -5.33 -9.52 -23.80
N ALA A 304 -6.28 -8.62 -23.53
CA ALA A 304 -6.12 -7.55 -22.58
C ALA A 304 -5.84 -8.07 -21.16
N LEU A 305 -6.50 -9.16 -20.74
CA LEU A 305 -6.21 -9.84 -19.48
C LEU A 305 -4.76 -10.33 -19.41
N VAL A 306 -4.27 -10.99 -20.46
CA VAL A 306 -2.87 -11.44 -20.53
C VAL A 306 -1.92 -10.23 -20.41
N LEU A 307 -2.22 -9.12 -21.07
CA LEU A 307 -1.42 -7.90 -20.98
C LEU A 307 -1.42 -7.28 -19.57
N VAL A 308 -2.55 -7.27 -18.86
CA VAL A 308 -2.60 -6.80 -17.46
C VAL A 308 -1.84 -7.75 -16.53
N VAL A 309 -1.94 -9.06 -16.73
CA VAL A 309 -1.16 -10.05 -15.96
C VAL A 309 0.35 -9.86 -16.22
N ALA A 310 0.74 -9.59 -17.46
CA ALA A 310 2.12 -9.24 -17.80
C ALA A 310 2.59 -7.94 -17.12
N ALA A 311 1.73 -6.92 -17.05
CA ALA A 311 2.02 -5.69 -16.32
C ALA A 311 2.25 -5.94 -14.81
N VAL A 312 1.41 -6.77 -14.20
CA VAL A 312 1.56 -7.20 -12.80
C VAL A 312 2.87 -7.98 -12.60
N ALA A 313 3.19 -8.90 -13.51
CA ALA A 313 4.43 -9.67 -13.46
C ALA A 313 5.66 -8.75 -13.58
N ALA A 314 5.63 -7.76 -14.47
CA ALA A 314 6.69 -6.77 -14.61
C ALA A 314 6.92 -5.97 -13.32
N LEU A 315 5.84 -5.50 -12.66
CA LEU A 315 5.95 -4.80 -11.36
C LEU A 315 6.46 -5.70 -10.23
N SER A 316 6.14 -6.99 -10.30
CA SER A 316 6.53 -7.99 -9.29
C SER A 316 7.95 -8.53 -9.49
N ALA A 317 8.50 -8.42 -10.70
CA ALA A 317 9.79 -9.02 -11.07
C ALA A 317 10.98 -8.61 -10.17
N PRO A 318 11.17 -7.32 -9.77
CA PRO A 318 12.26 -6.96 -8.88
C PRO A 318 12.16 -7.60 -7.50
N ALA A 319 10.94 -7.72 -6.97
CA ALA A 319 10.68 -8.37 -5.68
C ALA A 319 10.94 -9.88 -5.76
N LEU A 320 10.51 -10.54 -6.84
CA LEU A 320 10.74 -11.97 -7.08
C LEU A 320 12.23 -12.29 -7.31
N ALA A 321 12.95 -11.43 -8.03
CA ALA A 321 14.40 -11.55 -8.20
C ALA A 321 15.15 -11.42 -6.86
N GLY A 322 14.66 -10.59 -5.94
CA GLY A 322 15.20 -10.46 -4.59
C GLY A 322 15.02 -11.70 -3.71
N LEU A 323 13.97 -12.50 -3.92
CA LEU A 323 13.78 -13.78 -3.23
C LEU A 323 14.78 -14.85 -3.71
N ARG A 324 15.22 -14.76 -4.97
CA ARG A 324 16.23 -15.65 -5.56
C ARG A 324 17.66 -15.19 -5.29
N ALA A 325 17.84 -13.97 -4.81
CA ALA A 325 19.17 -13.47 -4.44
C ALA A 325 19.64 -14.16 -3.15
N PRO A 326 20.90 -14.64 -3.09
CA PRO A 326 21.43 -15.28 -1.90
C PRO A 326 21.23 -14.37 -0.68
N ALA A 327 20.78 -14.98 0.43
CA ALA A 327 20.59 -14.29 1.70
C ALA A 327 21.88 -13.53 2.05
N GLY A 328 21.75 -12.25 2.41
CA GLY A 328 22.88 -11.43 2.84
C GLY A 328 23.61 -12.13 3.97
N ARG A 329 24.95 -12.05 3.96
CA ARG A 329 25.77 -12.69 4.99
C ARG A 329 25.29 -12.23 6.36
N THR A 330 24.97 -13.19 7.22
CA THR A 330 24.61 -13.00 8.63
C THR A 330 25.75 -12.27 9.33
N GLY A 331 25.66 -10.95 9.44
CA GLY A 331 26.63 -10.18 10.22
C GLY A 331 26.96 -8.76 9.77
N GLN A 332 26.30 -8.16 8.77
CA GLN A 332 26.57 -6.76 8.42
C GLN A 332 25.30 -5.90 8.32
N VAL A 333 25.29 -4.77 9.02
CA VAL A 333 24.23 -3.74 8.96
C VAL A 333 24.85 -2.46 8.43
N VAL A 334 24.23 -1.85 7.42
CA VAL A 334 24.67 -0.58 6.84
C VAL A 334 23.66 0.53 7.08
N PHE A 335 24.13 1.68 7.56
CA PHE A 335 23.35 2.91 7.68
C PHE A 335 23.62 3.83 6.49
N VAL A 336 22.57 4.41 5.91
CA VAL A 336 22.63 5.19 4.67
C VAL A 336 22.02 6.57 4.89
N CYS A 337 22.73 7.61 4.48
CA CYS A 337 22.19 8.97 4.34
C CYS A 337 22.67 9.59 3.01
N GLY A 338 22.51 10.91 2.82
CA GLY A 338 23.01 11.59 1.60
C GLY A 338 24.53 11.49 1.44
N ASN A 339 25.30 12.28 2.21
CA ASN A 339 26.74 12.46 1.97
C ASN A 339 27.65 11.57 2.84
N ASN A 340 27.09 10.74 3.73
CA ASN A 340 27.85 9.93 4.70
C ASN A 340 28.76 10.72 5.65
N THR A 341 28.43 11.98 5.96
CA THR A 341 29.22 12.86 6.84
C THR A 341 28.54 13.20 8.18
N SER A 342 27.22 13.05 8.29
CA SER A 342 26.46 13.40 9.51
C SER A 342 25.61 12.24 10.04
N ARG A 343 24.43 11.98 9.47
CA ARG A 343 23.43 11.04 10.02
C ARG A 343 23.85 9.58 10.03
N SER A 344 24.32 9.05 8.89
CA SER A 344 24.75 7.64 8.83
C SER A 344 26.00 7.32 9.65
N PRO A 345 27.05 8.16 9.73
CA PRO A 345 28.15 7.91 10.67
C PRO A 345 27.74 8.08 12.13
N LEU A 346 26.81 8.99 12.48
CA LEU A 346 26.22 9.04 13.82
C LEU A 346 25.60 7.67 14.17
N ALA A 347 24.78 7.14 13.27
CA ALA A 347 24.11 5.87 13.48
C ALA A 347 25.07 4.69 13.63
N GLU A 348 26.11 4.61 12.81
CA GLU A 348 27.15 3.58 12.90
C GLU A 348 27.83 3.55 14.28
N HIS A 349 28.25 4.72 14.78
CA HIS A 349 28.99 4.82 16.04
C HIS A 349 28.07 4.57 17.25
N ILE A 350 26.85 5.10 17.22
CA ILE A 350 25.86 4.85 18.27
C ILE A 350 25.49 3.36 18.31
N ALA A 351 25.26 2.71 17.17
CA ALA A 351 24.94 1.28 17.12
C ALA A 351 26.07 0.41 17.68
N ARG A 352 27.32 0.74 17.35
CA ARG A 352 28.50 0.06 17.94
C ARG A 352 28.57 0.22 19.45
N HIS A 353 28.33 1.43 19.95
CA HIS A 353 28.35 1.72 21.37
C HIS A 353 27.25 0.95 22.13
N GLU A 354 26.01 1.01 21.65
CA GLU A 354 24.88 0.30 22.24
C GLU A 354 25.06 -1.23 22.17
N ALA A 355 25.59 -1.75 21.05
CA ALA A 355 25.90 -3.17 20.92
C ALA A 355 27.01 -3.63 21.87
N ALA A 356 28.06 -2.82 22.06
CA ALA A 356 29.13 -3.13 23.01
C ALA A 356 28.62 -3.19 24.45
N ARG A 357 27.73 -2.25 24.85
CA ARG A 357 27.08 -2.27 26.17
C ARG A 357 26.24 -3.53 26.37
N ARG A 358 25.53 -3.99 25.35
CA ARG A 358 24.74 -5.23 25.42
C ARG A 358 25.59 -6.49 25.49
N LYS A 359 26.72 -6.53 24.76
CA LYS A 359 27.68 -7.63 24.84
C LYS A 359 28.29 -7.74 26.23
N ALA A 360 28.65 -6.60 26.85
CA ALA A 360 29.11 -6.58 28.24
C ALA A 360 28.06 -7.08 29.24
N ALA A 361 26.77 -6.94 28.89
CA ALA A 361 25.64 -7.47 29.66
C ALA A 361 25.25 -8.93 29.31
N GLY A 362 26.17 -9.73 28.72
CA GLY A 362 25.98 -11.17 28.50
C GLY A 362 25.09 -11.56 27.32
N ARG A 363 24.73 -10.63 26.42
CA ARG A 363 23.89 -10.92 25.23
C ARG A 363 24.72 -11.22 23.98
N ALA A 364 24.25 -12.17 23.16
CA ALA A 364 24.94 -12.78 22.01
C ALA A 364 25.41 -11.79 20.90
N GLY A 365 26.26 -12.31 20.00
CA GLY A 365 27.07 -11.56 19.02
C GLY A 365 26.33 -10.49 18.21
N ALA A 366 26.88 -9.27 18.23
CA ALA A 366 26.35 -8.15 17.48
C ALA A 366 26.85 -8.14 16.02
N PRO A 367 26.01 -7.75 15.05
CA PRO A 367 26.45 -7.59 13.66
C PRO A 367 27.49 -6.47 13.53
N ARG A 368 28.31 -6.54 12.49
CA ARG A 368 29.20 -5.45 12.08
C ARG A 368 28.36 -4.29 11.55
N PHE A 369 28.43 -3.17 12.24
CA PHE A 369 27.82 -1.92 11.80
C PHE A 369 28.76 -1.12 10.90
N THR A 370 28.22 -0.55 9.84
CA THR A 370 28.95 0.32 8.91
C THR A 370 28.01 1.39 8.35
N SER A 371 28.54 2.39 7.65
CA SER A 371 27.74 3.43 6.99
C SER A 371 28.20 3.70 5.57
N ALA A 372 27.32 4.31 4.78
CA ALA A 372 27.57 4.77 3.41
C ALA A 372 26.65 5.94 3.05
N GLY A 373 26.85 6.52 1.86
CA GLY A 373 26.08 7.67 1.37
C GLY A 373 25.62 7.51 -0.09
N LEU A 374 24.43 8.02 -0.40
CA LEU A 374 23.82 7.98 -1.73
C LEU A 374 24.42 9.01 -2.69
N HIS A 375 24.83 10.18 -2.19
CA HIS A 375 25.28 11.32 -3.00
C HIS A 375 26.74 11.70 -2.73
N VAL A 376 27.60 10.70 -2.47
CA VAL A 376 29.02 10.95 -2.25
C VAL A 376 29.69 11.29 -3.59
N ALA A 377 30.09 12.56 -3.73
CA ALA A 377 30.68 13.08 -4.97
C ALA A 377 31.92 12.27 -5.41
N PRO A 378 32.17 12.13 -6.73
CA PRO A 378 33.34 11.42 -7.25
C PRO A 378 34.67 11.97 -6.72
N ALA A 379 34.79 13.28 -6.48
CA ALA A 379 35.98 13.92 -5.89
C ALA A 379 36.21 13.50 -4.43
N ALA A 380 35.13 13.27 -3.66
CA ALA A 380 35.21 12.71 -2.31
C ALA A 380 35.66 11.23 -2.30
N ARG A 381 35.76 10.54 -3.45
CA ARG A 381 36.38 9.21 -3.54
C ARG A 381 37.90 9.25 -3.33
N ARG A 382 38.56 10.37 -3.66
CA ARG A 382 40.02 10.56 -3.46
C ARG A 382 40.37 11.13 -2.09
N HIS A 383 39.59 12.09 -1.57
CA HIS A 383 39.88 12.73 -0.27
C HIS A 383 39.11 12.14 0.93
N ARG A 384 38.01 11.41 0.68
CA ARG A 384 37.15 10.77 1.70
C ARG A 384 36.75 11.73 2.84
N ASP A 385 35.71 12.52 2.63
CA ASP A 385 35.28 13.54 3.60
C ASP A 385 35.14 12.98 5.03
N PRO A 386 35.67 13.68 6.04
CA PRO A 386 35.54 13.26 7.42
C PRO A 386 34.09 13.42 7.90
N MET A 387 33.79 12.80 9.04
CA MET A 387 32.57 13.11 9.78
C MET A 387 32.56 14.59 10.17
N SER A 388 31.39 15.25 10.09
CA SER A 388 31.30 16.68 10.41
C SER A 388 31.72 16.95 11.86
N PRO A 389 32.34 18.11 12.17
CA PRO A 389 32.75 18.45 13.53
C PRO A 389 31.57 18.44 14.51
N TYR A 390 30.41 18.95 14.12
CA TYR A 390 29.19 18.95 14.95
C TYR A 390 28.62 17.55 15.17
N ALA A 391 28.67 16.67 14.16
CA ALA A 391 28.27 15.28 14.35
C ALA A 391 29.21 14.54 15.32
N ARG A 392 30.52 14.85 15.28
CA ARG A 392 31.48 14.32 16.25
C ARG A 392 31.24 14.88 17.66
N ALA A 393 31.00 16.18 17.79
CA ALA A 393 30.66 16.81 19.07
C ALA A 393 29.38 16.18 19.68
N ALA A 394 28.36 15.94 18.86
CA ALA A 394 27.14 15.26 19.30
C ALA A 394 27.40 13.85 19.85
N LEU A 395 28.32 13.07 19.26
CA LEU A 395 28.71 11.76 19.82
C LEU A 395 29.37 11.89 21.19
N GLU A 396 30.21 12.91 21.37
CA GLU A 396 30.88 13.18 22.64
C GLU A 396 29.85 13.57 23.70
N SER A 397 28.93 14.49 23.40
CA SER A 397 27.84 14.90 24.29
C SER A 397 26.89 13.74 24.65
N LEU A 398 26.75 12.72 23.79
CA LEU A 398 25.94 11.53 24.07
C LEU A 398 26.67 10.44 24.85
N GLY A 399 27.93 10.64 25.21
CA GLY A 399 28.71 9.69 25.98
C GLY A 399 29.29 8.53 25.13
N VAL A 400 29.32 8.66 23.81
CA VAL A 400 29.78 7.61 22.87
C VAL A 400 31.32 7.64 22.75
N HIS A 401 32.01 7.56 23.89
CA HIS A 401 33.46 7.78 24.01
C HIS A 401 34.31 6.69 23.36
N SER A 402 33.84 5.44 23.31
CA SER A 402 34.50 4.31 22.63
C SER A 402 34.63 4.51 21.10
N ALA A 403 34.01 5.54 20.55
CA ALA A 403 34.10 5.95 19.16
C ALA A 403 35.12 7.05 18.88
N ARG A 404 35.75 7.70 19.87
CA ARG A 404 36.52 8.96 19.65
C ARG A 404 37.62 8.82 18.57
N ARG A 405 38.37 7.72 18.59
CA ARG A 405 39.41 7.45 17.58
C ARG A 405 38.79 7.07 16.23
N ARG A 406 37.75 6.24 16.23
CA ARG A 406 37.07 5.73 15.01
C ARG A 406 36.27 6.80 14.27
N ALA A 407 35.61 7.71 14.99
CA ALA A 407 34.87 8.83 14.41
C ALA A 407 35.81 9.83 13.72
N ARG A 408 37.01 10.07 14.28
CA ARG A 408 38.08 10.87 13.62
C ARG A 408 38.65 10.17 12.38
N CYS A 409 38.69 8.84 12.39
CA CYS A 409 39.07 8.02 11.24
C CYS A 409 37.90 7.74 10.28
N HIS A 410 36.68 8.23 10.54
CA HIS A 410 35.55 8.05 9.63
C HIS A 410 35.85 8.72 8.30
N ARG A 411 35.41 8.07 7.24
CA ARG A 411 35.67 8.47 5.86
C ARG A 411 34.43 8.18 5.04
N ALA A 412 33.84 9.24 4.48
CA ALA A 412 32.66 9.14 3.65
C ALA A 412 32.93 8.20 2.46
N ARG A 413 31.96 7.33 2.16
CA ARG A 413 32.03 6.41 1.02
C ARG A 413 30.68 6.24 0.34
N PRO A 414 30.65 6.04 -0.98
CA PRO A 414 29.42 5.82 -1.70
C PRO A 414 28.80 4.47 -1.31
N LEU A 415 27.47 4.44 -1.29
CA LEU A 415 26.72 3.20 -1.25
C LEU A 415 26.84 2.50 -2.61
N THR A 416 27.08 1.20 -2.60
CA THR A 416 27.12 0.38 -3.80
C THR A 416 26.06 -0.70 -3.74
N ALA A 417 25.56 -1.14 -4.90
CA ALA A 417 24.61 -2.24 -4.96
C ALA A 417 25.16 -3.54 -4.34
N ASP A 418 26.48 -3.76 -4.44
CA ASP A 418 27.16 -4.88 -3.79
C ASP A 418 27.13 -4.78 -2.25
N LEU A 419 27.37 -3.59 -1.69
CA LEU A 419 27.25 -3.37 -0.25
C LEU A 419 25.82 -3.61 0.24
N CYS A 420 24.80 -3.19 -0.51
CA CYS A 420 23.40 -3.50 -0.20
C CYS A 420 23.16 -5.02 -0.20
N ARG A 421 23.61 -5.75 -1.25
CA ARG A 421 23.39 -7.20 -1.38
C ARG A 421 24.04 -7.99 -0.24
N ARG A 422 25.27 -7.63 0.14
CA ARG A 422 26.03 -8.30 1.20
C ARG A 422 25.52 -7.98 2.61
N SER A 423 24.77 -6.89 2.76
CA SER A 423 24.22 -6.49 4.05
C SER A 423 23.00 -7.34 4.43
N ALA A 424 22.92 -7.71 5.71
CA ALA A 424 21.75 -8.33 6.29
C ALA A 424 20.58 -7.33 6.33
N VAL A 425 20.85 -6.06 6.66
CA VAL A 425 19.88 -4.97 6.69
C VAL A 425 20.53 -3.65 6.25
N VAL A 426 19.79 -2.85 5.49
CA VAL A 426 20.15 -1.48 5.09
C VAL A 426 19.16 -0.51 5.74
N TYR A 427 19.66 0.41 6.57
CA TYR A 427 18.84 1.42 7.25
C TYR A 427 19.05 2.81 6.65
N CYS A 428 18.01 3.35 6.03
CA CYS A 428 17.97 4.70 5.46
C CYS A 428 17.44 5.71 6.47
N MET A 429 17.88 6.98 6.41
CA MET A 429 17.38 8.01 7.34
C MET A 429 16.00 8.52 6.96
N THR A 430 15.62 8.40 5.70
CA THR A 430 14.35 8.90 5.16
C THR A 430 13.70 7.93 4.18
N GLY A 431 12.40 8.07 3.96
CA GLY A 431 11.64 7.32 2.94
C GLY A 431 12.19 7.56 1.53
N ALA A 432 12.51 8.81 1.19
CA ALA A 432 13.12 9.14 -0.11
C ALA A 432 14.47 8.43 -0.33
N GLN A 433 15.31 8.36 0.71
CA GLN A 433 16.58 7.63 0.64
C GLN A 433 16.36 6.12 0.51
N ARG A 434 15.37 5.56 1.19
CA ARG A 434 14.98 4.15 1.02
C ARG A 434 14.62 3.88 -0.43
N ASP A 435 13.79 4.72 -1.03
CA ASP A 435 13.33 4.56 -2.40
C ASP A 435 14.51 4.65 -3.41
N GLU A 436 15.48 5.52 -3.16
CA GLU A 436 16.71 5.59 -3.96
C GLU A 436 17.61 4.36 -3.77
N VAL A 437 17.75 3.83 -2.56
CA VAL A 437 18.46 2.56 -2.31
C VAL A 437 17.76 1.40 -3.05
N LEU A 438 16.42 1.38 -3.05
CA LEU A 438 15.65 0.37 -3.78
C LEU A 438 15.81 0.50 -5.29
N ALA A 439 15.98 1.71 -5.81
CA ALA A 439 16.34 1.93 -7.22
C ALA A 439 17.76 1.41 -7.52
N LEU A 440 18.72 1.64 -6.61
CA LEU A 440 20.11 1.19 -6.74
C LEU A 440 20.26 -0.34 -6.63
N ALA A 441 19.52 -0.98 -5.72
CA ALA A 441 19.58 -2.42 -5.46
C ALA A 441 18.17 -3.03 -5.24
N PRO A 442 17.37 -3.19 -6.32
CA PRO A 442 15.98 -3.64 -6.21
C PRO A 442 15.81 -5.00 -5.51
N GLY A 443 16.76 -5.92 -5.74
CA GLY A 443 16.76 -7.25 -5.11
C GLY A 443 16.94 -7.27 -3.59
N THR A 444 17.17 -6.11 -2.95
CA THR A 444 17.31 -6.00 -1.49
C THR A 444 16.05 -5.50 -0.78
N ALA A 445 14.91 -5.39 -1.47
CA ALA A 445 13.70 -4.75 -0.96
C ALA A 445 13.23 -5.23 0.42
N ALA A 446 13.33 -6.53 0.70
CA ALA A 446 12.95 -7.10 1.99
C ALA A 446 13.83 -6.66 3.18
N ARG A 447 15.00 -6.08 2.90
CA ARG A 447 16.06 -5.75 3.86
C ARG A 447 16.40 -4.25 3.92
N VAL A 448 15.81 -3.42 3.06
CA VAL A 448 16.01 -1.97 3.06
C VAL A 448 14.86 -1.31 3.82
N LEU A 449 15.16 -0.70 4.95
CA LEU A 449 14.18 -0.13 5.88
C LEU A 449 14.56 1.31 6.23
N CYS A 450 13.59 2.13 6.64
CA CYS A 450 13.91 3.38 7.32
C CYS A 450 14.40 3.07 8.75
N LEU A 451 15.44 3.77 9.22
CA LEU A 451 16.01 3.59 10.55
C LEU A 451 14.95 3.80 11.62
N ASP A 452 14.28 4.94 11.53
CA ASP A 452 13.11 5.29 12.32
C ASP A 452 11.84 4.94 11.52
N PRO A 453 11.03 3.95 11.94
CA PRO A 453 9.78 3.64 11.25
C PRO A 453 8.71 4.73 11.41
N HIS A 454 8.93 5.70 12.32
CA HIS A 454 7.94 6.74 12.65
C HIS A 454 8.08 8.01 11.81
N GLY A 455 9.00 8.00 10.85
CA GLY A 455 9.18 9.10 9.92
C GLY A 455 10.64 9.46 9.74
N ASP A 456 10.85 10.39 8.82
CA ASP A 456 12.18 10.81 8.38
C ASP A 456 12.99 11.43 9.51
N ILE A 457 14.27 11.06 9.58
CA ILE A 457 15.25 11.72 10.44
C ILE A 457 15.77 12.96 9.70
N PRO A 458 15.45 14.18 10.19
CA PRO A 458 15.77 15.43 9.51
C PRO A 458 17.26 15.58 9.24
N ASN A 459 17.62 16.27 8.16
CA ASN A 459 19.01 16.50 7.79
C ASN A 459 19.58 17.68 8.61
N PRO A 460 20.57 17.47 9.50
CA PRO A 460 21.16 18.56 10.28
C PRO A 460 22.22 19.35 9.49
N ALA A 461 22.47 19.05 8.22
CA ALA A 461 23.51 19.71 7.43
C ALA A 461 23.28 21.23 7.36
N GLY A 462 24.33 22.01 7.64
CA GLY A 462 24.26 23.49 7.69
C GLY A 462 23.55 24.08 8.91
N GLN A 463 23.07 23.25 9.85
CA GLN A 463 22.35 23.70 11.04
C GLN A 463 23.27 23.86 12.27
N PRO A 464 22.81 24.57 13.33
CA PRO A 464 23.54 24.72 14.58
C PRO A 464 23.83 23.39 15.32
N PRO A 465 24.83 23.35 16.23
CA PRO A 465 25.23 22.14 16.96
C PRO A 465 24.10 21.44 17.74
N GLU A 466 23.13 22.19 18.23
CA GLU A 466 21.98 21.69 19.00
C GLU A 466 21.13 20.75 18.14
N VAL A 467 20.92 21.10 16.87
CA VAL A 467 20.18 20.30 15.89
C VAL A 467 20.90 18.98 15.58
N TYR A 468 22.22 18.98 15.58
CA TYR A 468 23.01 17.74 15.45
C TYR A 468 22.84 16.84 16.68
N LEU A 469 22.80 17.41 17.87
CA LEU A 469 22.59 16.67 19.11
C LEU A 469 21.20 16.04 19.15
N ASP A 470 20.17 16.79 18.78
CA ASP A 470 18.80 16.27 18.72
C ASP A 470 18.64 15.18 17.65
N CYS A 471 19.27 15.37 16.49
CA CYS A 471 19.36 14.34 15.46
C CYS A 471 20.02 13.06 16.01
N ALA A 472 21.13 13.20 16.74
CA ALA A 472 21.84 12.07 17.33
C ALA A 472 21.02 11.38 18.44
N ARG A 473 20.26 12.14 19.26
CA ARG A 473 19.32 11.58 20.26
C ARG A 473 18.24 10.75 19.58
N ARG A 474 17.64 11.25 18.51
CA ARG A 474 16.62 10.53 17.72
C ARG A 474 17.18 9.25 17.11
N ILE A 475 18.37 9.33 16.50
CA ILE A 475 19.09 8.17 15.97
C ILE A 475 19.34 7.11 17.06
N ARG A 476 19.77 7.52 18.26
CA ARG A 476 20.00 6.60 19.38
C ARG A 476 18.73 5.89 19.81
N THR A 477 17.61 6.61 19.90
CA THR A 477 16.30 6.02 20.22
C THR A 477 15.90 4.98 19.16
N ALA A 478 16.03 5.31 17.87
CA ALA A 478 15.71 4.39 16.77
C ALA A 478 16.61 3.14 16.78
N ILE A 479 17.92 3.30 17.00
CA ILE A 479 18.87 2.18 17.08
C ILE A 479 18.54 1.25 18.25
N ARG A 480 18.25 1.80 19.43
CA ARG A 480 17.91 0.97 20.59
C ARG A 480 16.70 0.09 20.31
N ARG A 481 15.69 0.61 19.61
CA ARG A 481 14.50 -0.15 19.18
C ARG A 481 14.89 -1.26 18.20
N ARG A 482 15.59 -0.93 17.10
CA ARG A 482 16.04 -1.94 16.12
C ARG A 482 16.90 -3.05 16.72
N LEU A 483 17.73 -2.73 17.71
CA LEU A 483 18.53 -3.72 18.43
C LEU A 483 17.69 -4.58 19.39
N LEU A 484 16.59 -4.06 19.98
CA LEU A 484 15.67 -4.86 20.79
C LEU A 484 14.94 -5.88 19.92
N ASP A 485 14.42 -5.44 18.77
CA ASP A 485 13.71 -6.30 17.81
C ASP A 485 14.59 -7.47 17.35
N ALA A 486 15.87 -7.20 17.07
CA ALA A 486 16.85 -8.21 16.66
C ALA A 486 17.27 -9.18 17.77
N GLY A 487 16.98 -8.88 19.03
CA GLY A 487 17.30 -9.72 20.20
C GLY A 487 16.16 -10.62 20.67
N GLY A 488 14.91 -10.35 20.23
CA GLY A 488 13.72 -11.13 20.56
C GLY A 488 13.34 -12.16 19.49
N GLY A 489 13.87 -12.03 18.28
CA GLY A 489 13.76 -13.01 17.22
C GLY A 489 15.02 -12.97 16.39
N GLY A 490 15.73 -14.11 16.30
CA GLY A 490 16.82 -14.26 15.35
C GLY A 490 16.36 -13.84 13.95
N LEU A 491 17.32 -13.44 13.10
CA LEU A 491 17.12 -13.06 11.70
C LEU A 491 16.64 -14.22 10.81
N HIS A 492 15.60 -14.94 11.24
CA HIS A 492 14.89 -15.95 10.49
C HIS A 492 13.50 -15.43 10.13
N GLY A 493 13.26 -15.35 8.82
CA GLY A 493 11.91 -15.34 8.28
C GLY A 493 11.27 -16.72 8.48
N GLY A 494 10.92 -17.04 9.72
CA GLY A 494 10.08 -18.16 10.08
C GLY A 494 8.71 -17.65 10.52
N THR A 495 7.67 -18.14 9.87
CA THR A 495 6.27 -18.08 10.31
C THR A 495 6.15 -18.47 11.78
N PRO A 496 5.44 -17.70 12.64
CA PRO A 496 4.91 -18.27 13.87
C PRO A 496 3.75 -19.17 13.47
N GLU A 497 3.98 -20.48 13.56
CA GLU A 497 2.92 -21.46 13.75
C GLU A 497 2.10 -21.12 15.00
N ALA A 498 0.87 -21.59 14.96
CA ALA A 498 -0.25 -21.23 15.82
C ALA A 498 -0.01 -21.39 17.33
N ALA A 499 -0.61 -20.46 18.08
CA ALA A 499 -1.49 -20.75 19.21
C ALA A 499 -2.52 -19.61 19.32
#